data_AF-F4S0K9-F1
#
_entry.id   AF-F4S0K9-F1
#
_cell.length_a   1.000
_cell.length_b   1.000
_cell.length_c   1.000
_cell.angle_alpha   90.00
_cell.angle_beta   90.00
_cell.angle_gamma   90.00
#
_symmetry.space_group_name_H-M   'P 1'
#
loop_
_entity.id
_entity.type
_entity.pdbx_description
1 polymer ?
#
loop_
_entity_poly.entity_id
_entity_poly.type
_entity_poly.pdbx_seq_one_letter_code
_entity_poly.pdbx_strand_id
1 'polypeptide(L)'
;MPPCDCSNCLPEEADAIWLLQPHLTSEDLDEALKMDIIELRKLLAGCPAVPNGHQENSSWVPKRVEKNDLIRDNPAGSNLVHELQKSFSELFHQNFAESGDITPEHLFSEDLALELTKNVGDMEEPTFFDQILGSEVLEQQYQRFSDCIKQWKSGLDKSHELWYRKDITAARQSKPKPFVPTSIEGAKLEKDRQEKAKIEKKHRDDAIKQEKAIIKAQKQQMKAQDQARKKANSKSLNKRVPPGEQSGEVSEKDGKRRKSESEVNLIISILCCMYTDKINLYQIDLLHPPLGPHLPPLPDPKFAHPIGIESLDPRLFRSE
;
A
#
# COMPACT_ATOMS: atom_id res chain seq x y z
N MET A 1 -39.33 21.07 15.35
CA MET A 1 -38.91 19.92 14.52
C MET A 1 -37.82 19.22 15.27
N PRO A 2 -37.82 17.87 15.34
CA PRO A 2 -36.68 17.15 15.90
C PRO A 2 -35.41 17.50 15.11
N PRO A 3 -34.22 17.47 15.75
CA PRO A 3 -32.95 17.57 15.05
C PRO A 3 -32.84 16.46 13.99
N CYS A 4 -32.10 16.72 12.92
CA CYS A 4 -31.94 15.79 11.82
C CYS A 4 -30.79 14.84 12.11
N ASP A 5 -31.05 13.53 12.07
CA ASP A 5 -30.08 12.48 12.40
C ASP A 5 -29.56 11.75 11.13
N CYS A 6 -29.52 12.45 9.99
CA CYS A 6 -28.98 11.87 8.75
C CYS A 6 -27.45 11.97 8.70
N SER A 7 -26.81 11.19 7.81
CA SER A 7 -25.34 11.16 7.68
C SER A 7 -24.73 12.56 7.44
N ASN A 8 -25.42 13.42 6.69
CA ASN A 8 -24.94 14.79 6.45
C ASN A 8 -24.92 15.66 7.73
N CYS A 9 -25.79 15.38 8.69
CA CYS A 9 -25.89 16.12 9.95
C CYS A 9 -25.00 15.51 11.05
N LEU A 10 -24.84 14.20 11.04
CA LEU A 10 -24.07 13.41 12.01
C LEU A 10 -23.07 12.47 11.30
N PRO A 11 -22.05 13.04 10.61
CA PRO A 11 -21.14 12.25 9.77
C PRO A 11 -20.18 11.37 10.58
N GLU A 12 -19.87 11.74 11.82
CA GLU A 12 -18.97 10.95 12.68
C GLU A 12 -19.66 9.69 13.20
N GLU A 13 -20.93 9.80 13.58
CA GLU A 13 -21.79 8.70 14.01
C GLU A 13 -22.04 7.72 12.87
N ALA A 14 -22.36 8.24 11.68
CA ALA A 14 -22.55 7.42 10.48
C ALA A 14 -21.29 6.62 10.12
N ASP A 15 -20.10 7.22 10.19
CA ASP A 15 -18.83 6.54 9.95
C ASP A 15 -18.54 5.47 11.02
N ALA A 16 -18.85 5.75 12.29
CA ALA A 16 -18.66 4.78 13.37
C ALA A 16 -19.60 3.56 13.22
N ILE A 17 -20.87 3.77 12.88
CA ILE A 17 -21.83 2.68 12.60
C ILE A 17 -21.38 1.87 11.38
N TRP A 18 -20.87 2.52 10.34
CA TRP A 18 -20.32 1.85 9.17
C TRP A 18 -19.14 0.93 9.49
N LEU A 19 -18.20 1.40 10.31
CA LEU A 19 -17.06 0.60 10.78
C LEU A 19 -17.48 -0.56 11.68
N LEU A 20 -18.60 -0.42 12.40
CA LEU A 20 -19.18 -1.47 13.24
C LEU A 20 -19.97 -2.51 12.45
N GLN A 21 -20.33 -2.26 11.18
CA GLN A 21 -21.17 -3.16 10.37
C GLN A 21 -20.74 -4.64 10.41
N PRO A 22 -19.44 -5.01 10.33
CA PRO A 22 -19.02 -6.42 10.40
C PRO A 22 -19.30 -7.10 11.74
N HIS A 23 -19.56 -6.31 12.79
CA HIS A 23 -19.79 -6.76 14.16
C HIS A 23 -21.24 -6.62 14.60
N LEU A 24 -22.06 -5.83 13.89
CA LEU A 24 -23.46 -5.61 14.23
C LEU A 24 -24.31 -6.75 13.66
N THR A 25 -25.15 -7.32 14.51
CA THR A 25 -26.26 -8.15 14.05
C THR A 25 -27.45 -7.26 13.65
N SER A 26 -28.45 -7.85 13.01
CA SER A 26 -29.70 -7.12 12.70
C SER A 26 -30.43 -6.65 13.96
N GLU A 27 -30.24 -7.32 15.09
CA GLU A 27 -30.85 -6.98 16.38
C GLU A 27 -30.12 -5.81 17.06
N ASP A 28 -28.80 -5.72 16.92
CA ASP A 28 -27.97 -4.67 17.53
C ASP A 28 -28.01 -3.34 16.76
N LEU A 29 -28.41 -3.37 15.48
CA LEU A 29 -28.37 -2.21 14.59
C LEU A 29 -29.26 -1.06 15.09
N ASP A 30 -30.47 -1.37 15.57
CA ASP A 30 -31.41 -0.37 16.09
C ASP A 30 -30.93 0.27 17.40
N GLU A 31 -30.11 -0.44 18.19
CA GLU A 31 -29.47 0.10 19.39
C GLU A 31 -28.31 1.00 19.00
N ALA A 32 -27.45 0.54 18.08
CA ALA A 32 -26.32 1.32 17.56
C ALA A 32 -26.78 2.64 16.91
N LEU A 33 -27.91 2.66 16.20
CA LEU A 33 -28.48 3.88 15.61
C LEU A 33 -28.94 4.93 16.64
N LYS A 34 -29.14 4.53 17.90
CA LYS A 34 -29.53 5.44 18.99
C LYS A 34 -28.34 5.90 19.84
N MET A 35 -27.17 5.30 19.65
CA MET A 35 -25.97 5.61 20.41
C MET A 35 -25.37 6.95 19.95
N ASP A 36 -24.77 7.66 20.90
CA ASP A 36 -23.94 8.82 20.55
C ASP A 36 -22.55 8.40 20.05
N ILE A 37 -21.78 9.36 19.54
CA ILE A 37 -20.43 9.10 19.02
C ILE A 37 -19.46 8.53 20.06
N ILE A 38 -19.65 8.83 21.34
CA ILE A 38 -18.77 8.35 22.43
C ILE A 38 -19.05 6.87 22.67
N GLU A 39 -20.33 6.50 22.73
CA GLU A 39 -20.81 5.13 22.88
C GLU A 39 -20.40 4.27 21.68
N LEU A 40 -20.61 4.76 20.45
CA LEU A 40 -20.20 4.07 19.22
C LEU A 40 -18.69 3.82 19.18
N ARG A 41 -17.86 4.80 19.56
CA ARG A 41 -16.40 4.64 19.64
C ARG A 41 -15.97 3.64 20.70
N LYS A 42 -16.68 3.60 21.83
CA LYS A 42 -16.43 2.62 22.90
C LYS A 42 -16.80 1.22 22.45
N LEU A 43 -17.92 1.06 21.75
CA LEU A 43 -18.34 -0.20 21.16
C LEU A 43 -17.30 -0.69 20.15
N LEU A 44 -16.85 0.19 19.25
CA LEU A 44 -15.82 -0.11 18.25
C LEU A 44 -14.48 -0.52 18.88
N ALA A 45 -14.08 0.13 19.98
CA ALA A 45 -12.87 -0.23 20.72
C ALA A 45 -12.99 -1.57 21.48
N GLY A 46 -14.22 -1.98 21.82
CA GLY A 46 -14.51 -3.25 22.50
C GLY A 46 -14.71 -4.42 21.53
N CYS A 47 -14.98 -4.16 20.25
CA CYS A 47 -15.07 -5.21 19.25
C CYS A 47 -13.73 -5.96 19.16
N PRO A 48 -13.74 -7.31 19.17
CA PRO A 48 -12.53 -8.06 18.87
C PRO A 48 -12.03 -7.61 17.51
N ALA A 49 -10.71 -7.46 17.35
CA ALA A 49 -10.14 -7.27 16.02
C ALA A 49 -10.74 -8.35 15.11
N VAL A 50 -11.53 -7.94 14.10
CA VAL A 50 -12.18 -8.89 13.18
C VAL A 50 -11.06 -9.86 12.78
N PRO A 51 -11.13 -11.15 13.12
CA PRO A 51 -10.02 -12.08 12.92
C PRO A 51 -9.80 -12.26 11.43
N ASN A 52 -9.05 -11.34 10.80
CA ASN A 52 -8.92 -11.16 9.36
C ASN A 52 -10.21 -11.54 8.61
N GLY A 53 -11.35 -11.01 9.06
CA GLY A 53 -12.68 -11.33 8.51
C GLY A 53 -13.04 -10.46 7.30
N HIS A 54 -12.23 -9.45 7.00
CA HIS A 54 -11.77 -9.40 5.63
C HIS A 54 -10.87 -10.61 5.48
N GLN A 55 -11.44 -11.74 5.02
CA GLN A 55 -10.65 -12.55 4.11
C GLN A 55 -9.94 -11.52 3.25
N GLU A 56 -8.62 -11.60 3.17
CA GLU A 56 -7.98 -11.11 1.98
C GLU A 56 -8.58 -11.93 0.82
N ASN A 57 -9.86 -11.74 0.50
CA ASN A 57 -10.23 -11.08 -0.72
C ASN A 57 -9.27 -9.89 -0.89
N SER A 58 -7.99 -10.16 -1.14
CA SER A 58 -7.43 -9.75 -2.40
C SER A 58 -8.43 -10.26 -3.42
N SER A 59 -9.54 -9.53 -3.57
CA SER A 59 -10.30 -9.52 -4.80
C SER A 59 -9.22 -9.08 -5.76
N TRP A 60 -8.56 -10.07 -6.34
CA TRP A 60 -7.50 -9.86 -7.27
C TRP A 60 -8.16 -8.98 -8.32
N VAL A 61 -7.71 -7.73 -8.45
CA VAL A 61 -8.35 -6.82 -9.38
C VAL A 61 -7.64 -7.03 -10.70
N PRO A 62 -8.33 -7.52 -11.75
CA PRO A 62 -7.68 -7.66 -13.02
C PRO A 62 -7.08 -6.35 -13.50
N LYS A 63 -5.83 -6.41 -13.95
CA LYS A 63 -5.19 -5.24 -14.54
C LYS A 63 -5.88 -4.95 -15.86
N ARG A 64 -6.60 -3.84 -15.91
CA ARG A 64 -7.18 -3.30 -17.15
C ARG A 64 -6.07 -2.89 -18.11
N VAL A 65 -6.30 -3.08 -19.40
CA VAL A 65 -5.35 -2.69 -20.45
C VAL A 65 -5.64 -1.25 -20.84
N GLU A 66 -4.63 -0.39 -20.70
CA GLU A 66 -4.76 1.01 -21.10
C GLU A 66 -4.57 1.17 -22.62
N LYS A 67 -4.96 2.33 -23.16
CA LYS A 67 -4.81 2.61 -24.60
C LYS A 67 -3.34 2.62 -25.06
N ASN A 68 -2.43 3.03 -24.19
CA ASN A 68 -0.99 3.14 -24.46
C ASN A 68 -0.18 2.03 -23.75
N ASP A 69 -0.83 0.90 -23.46
CA ASP A 69 -0.19 -0.19 -22.75
C ASP A 69 0.83 -0.91 -23.65
N LEU A 70 2.04 -1.12 -23.13
CA LEU A 70 3.14 -1.75 -23.86
C LEU A 70 2.81 -3.17 -24.35
N ILE A 71 1.80 -3.81 -23.75
CA ILE A 71 1.37 -5.14 -24.17
C ILE A 71 0.76 -5.16 -25.58
N ARG A 72 0.20 -4.03 -26.05
CA ARG A 72 -0.36 -3.92 -27.40
C ARG A 72 0.72 -3.97 -28.49
N ASP A 73 1.90 -3.45 -28.19
CA ASP A 73 3.05 -3.43 -29.10
C ASP A 73 3.96 -4.67 -28.94
N ASN A 74 3.67 -5.55 -27.98
CA ASN A 74 4.49 -6.73 -27.71
C ASN A 74 4.10 -7.90 -28.64
N PRO A 75 5.00 -8.38 -29.54
CA PRO A 75 4.66 -9.43 -30.49
C PRO A 75 4.23 -10.76 -29.85
N ALA A 76 4.82 -11.13 -28.71
CA ALA A 76 4.45 -12.35 -28.00
C ALA A 76 3.07 -12.23 -27.33
N GLY A 77 2.70 -11.01 -26.90
CA GLY A 77 1.36 -10.70 -26.39
C GLY A 77 0.31 -10.74 -27.48
N SER A 78 0.56 -10.07 -28.60
CA SER A 78 -0.33 -10.10 -29.77
C SER A 78 -0.55 -11.53 -30.28
N ASN A 79 0.48 -12.38 -30.26
CA ASN A 79 0.35 -13.79 -30.61
C ASN A 79 -0.60 -14.53 -29.63
N LEU A 80 -0.45 -14.34 -28.32
CA LEU A 80 -1.37 -14.95 -27.34
C LEU A 80 -2.81 -14.47 -27.52
N VAL A 81 -3.01 -13.17 -27.77
CA VAL A 81 -4.33 -12.59 -28.06
C VAL A 81 -4.98 -13.28 -29.24
N HIS A 82 -4.23 -13.43 -30.35
CA HIS A 82 -4.72 -14.11 -31.55
C HIS A 82 -5.08 -15.59 -31.28
N GLU A 83 -4.23 -16.33 -30.56
CA GLU A 83 -4.50 -17.73 -30.21
C GLU A 83 -5.70 -17.89 -29.28
N LEU A 84 -5.89 -16.97 -28.31
CA LEU A 84 -7.07 -16.95 -27.44
C LEU A 84 -8.35 -16.69 -28.24
N GLN A 85 -8.35 -15.68 -29.11
CA GLN A 85 -9.50 -15.36 -29.96
C GLN A 85 -9.84 -16.52 -30.89
N LYS A 86 -8.84 -17.10 -31.56
CA LYS A 86 -9.02 -18.27 -32.42
C LYS A 86 -9.61 -19.46 -31.64
N SER A 87 -9.06 -19.77 -30.47
CA SER A 87 -9.55 -20.86 -29.63
C SER A 87 -10.99 -20.62 -29.17
N PHE A 88 -11.35 -19.37 -28.84
CA PHE A 88 -12.72 -19.00 -28.51
C PHE A 88 -13.65 -19.13 -29.70
N SER A 89 -13.29 -18.64 -30.89
CA SER A 89 -14.10 -18.76 -32.10
C SER A 89 -14.36 -20.22 -32.46
N GLU A 90 -13.36 -21.09 -32.33
CA GLU A 90 -13.54 -22.54 -32.52
C GLU A 90 -14.54 -23.14 -31.51
N LEU A 91 -14.45 -22.75 -30.22
CA LEU A 91 -15.40 -23.19 -29.19
C LEU A 91 -16.81 -22.63 -29.43
N PHE A 92 -16.91 -21.37 -29.85
CA PHE A 92 -18.17 -20.71 -30.18
C PHE A 92 -18.88 -21.45 -31.31
N HIS A 93 -18.20 -21.73 -32.42
CA HIS A 93 -18.81 -22.45 -33.55
C HIS A 93 -19.14 -23.92 -33.24
N GLN A 94 -18.52 -24.53 -32.22
CA GLN A 94 -18.92 -25.85 -31.73
C GLN A 94 -20.24 -25.82 -30.96
N ASN A 95 -20.51 -24.74 -30.21
CA ASN A 95 -21.72 -24.59 -29.39
C ASN A 95 -22.88 -23.94 -30.15
N PHE A 96 -22.57 -23.04 -31.10
CA PHE A 96 -23.53 -22.29 -31.91
C PHE A 96 -23.32 -22.63 -33.38
N ALA A 97 -23.96 -23.71 -33.83
CA ALA A 97 -23.86 -24.18 -35.22
C ALA A 97 -24.70 -23.35 -36.19
N GLU A 98 -25.72 -22.62 -35.69
CA GLU A 98 -26.60 -21.80 -36.49
C GLU A 98 -26.00 -20.41 -36.73
N SER A 99 -26.25 -19.84 -37.92
CA SER A 99 -25.84 -18.48 -38.25
C SER A 99 -26.76 -17.48 -37.55
N GLY A 100 -26.47 -17.22 -36.28
CA GLY A 100 -27.05 -16.10 -35.54
C GLY A 100 -26.38 -14.77 -35.88
N ASP A 101 -27.02 -13.68 -35.49
CA ASP A 101 -26.45 -12.32 -35.62
C ASP A 101 -25.29 -12.07 -34.63
N ILE A 102 -25.11 -12.96 -33.64
CA ILE A 102 -24.04 -12.90 -32.65
C ILE A 102 -22.81 -13.60 -33.22
N THR A 103 -21.70 -12.86 -33.31
CA THR A 103 -20.39 -13.40 -33.70
C THR A 103 -19.49 -13.61 -32.46
N PRO A 104 -18.43 -14.44 -32.54
CA PRO A 104 -17.52 -14.66 -31.41
C PRO A 104 -16.94 -13.36 -30.82
N GLU A 105 -16.67 -12.36 -31.66
CA GLU A 105 -16.07 -11.08 -31.25
C GLU A 105 -16.99 -10.26 -30.34
N HIS A 106 -18.31 -10.49 -30.40
CA HIS A 106 -19.28 -9.84 -29.52
C HIS A 106 -19.21 -10.36 -28.08
N LEU A 107 -18.88 -11.65 -27.90
CA LEU A 107 -18.75 -12.28 -26.57
C LEU A 107 -17.32 -12.22 -26.05
N PHE A 108 -16.33 -12.25 -26.94
CA PHE A 108 -14.92 -12.24 -26.58
C PHE A 108 -14.13 -11.29 -27.48
N SER A 109 -14.13 -10.02 -27.07
CA SER A 109 -13.45 -8.95 -27.79
C SER A 109 -11.93 -9.03 -27.66
N GLU A 110 -11.22 -8.33 -28.56
CA GLU A 110 -9.76 -8.19 -28.50
C GLU A 110 -9.29 -7.56 -27.18
N ASP A 111 -10.03 -6.57 -26.66
CA ASP A 111 -9.71 -5.94 -25.38
C ASP A 111 -9.75 -6.93 -24.22
N LEU A 112 -10.72 -7.85 -24.21
CA LEU A 112 -10.83 -8.89 -23.20
C LEU A 112 -9.69 -9.92 -23.30
N ALA A 113 -9.31 -10.28 -24.53
CA ALA A 113 -8.14 -11.13 -24.78
C ALA A 113 -6.82 -10.46 -24.34
N LEU A 114 -6.67 -9.15 -24.57
CA LEU A 114 -5.55 -8.37 -24.06
C LEU A 114 -5.53 -8.33 -22.52
N GLU A 115 -6.69 -8.19 -21.88
CA GLU A 115 -6.79 -8.25 -20.41
C GLU A 115 -6.36 -9.61 -19.86
N LEU A 116 -6.78 -10.71 -20.47
CA LEU A 116 -6.30 -12.05 -20.11
C LEU A 116 -4.77 -12.17 -20.29
N THR A 117 -4.25 -11.69 -21.42
CA THR A 117 -2.82 -11.70 -21.74
C THR A 117 -2.01 -10.91 -20.70
N LYS A 118 -2.49 -9.73 -20.30
CA LYS A 118 -1.83 -8.86 -19.31
C LYS A 118 -1.74 -9.50 -17.93
N ASN A 119 -2.69 -10.37 -17.61
CA ASN A 119 -2.81 -10.98 -16.30
C ASN A 119 -2.39 -12.47 -16.30
N VAL A 120 -1.76 -12.96 -17.37
CA VAL A 120 -1.36 -14.37 -17.54
C VAL A 120 -0.43 -14.92 -16.44
N GLY A 121 0.30 -14.02 -15.77
CA GLY A 121 1.19 -14.36 -14.67
C GLY A 121 0.48 -14.64 -13.35
N ASP A 122 -0.81 -14.34 -13.25
CA ASP A 122 -1.64 -14.48 -12.04
C ASP A 122 -2.69 -15.62 -12.20
N MET A 123 -2.72 -16.30 -13.36
CA MET A 123 -3.67 -17.35 -13.75
C MET A 123 -3.42 -18.74 -13.13
N GLU A 124 -2.82 -18.83 -11.96
CA GLU A 124 -2.65 -20.13 -11.28
C GLU A 124 -3.97 -20.61 -10.64
N GLU A 125 -4.89 -19.68 -10.36
CA GLU A 125 -6.19 -19.98 -9.76
C GLU A 125 -7.32 -19.99 -10.81
N PRO A 126 -8.20 -21.00 -10.84
CA PRO A 126 -9.32 -21.05 -11.80
C PRO A 126 -10.33 -19.91 -11.65
N THR A 127 -10.54 -19.42 -10.42
CA THR A 127 -11.44 -18.31 -10.05
C THR A 127 -11.07 -16.98 -10.71
N PHE A 128 -9.86 -16.91 -11.24
CA PHE A 128 -9.35 -15.77 -11.96
C PHE A 128 -10.14 -15.45 -13.23
N PHE A 129 -10.55 -16.48 -13.98
CA PHE A 129 -11.23 -16.27 -15.26
C PHE A 129 -12.59 -15.61 -15.05
N ASP A 130 -13.30 -15.98 -13.98
CA ASP A 130 -14.58 -15.41 -13.56
C ASP A 130 -14.48 -13.88 -13.38
N GLN A 131 -13.36 -13.41 -12.84
CA GLN A 131 -13.14 -12.00 -12.52
C GLN A 131 -12.87 -11.14 -13.76
N ILE A 132 -12.33 -11.71 -14.83
CA ILE A 132 -12.07 -11.00 -16.09
C ILE A 132 -13.26 -11.11 -17.04
N LEU A 133 -13.76 -12.33 -17.24
CA LEU A 133 -14.75 -12.61 -18.29
C LEU A 133 -16.15 -12.12 -17.90
N GLY A 134 -16.44 -11.97 -16.61
CA GLY A 134 -17.80 -11.74 -16.15
C GLY A 134 -18.64 -13.02 -16.27
N SER A 135 -19.78 -13.04 -15.58
CA SER A 135 -20.54 -14.25 -15.22
C SER A 135 -21.12 -15.11 -16.35
N GLU A 136 -20.86 -14.81 -17.62
CA GLU A 136 -21.37 -15.57 -18.77
C GLU A 136 -20.22 -16.27 -19.51
N VAL A 137 -20.08 -17.56 -19.25
CA VAL A 137 -18.96 -18.37 -19.76
C VAL A 137 -19.51 -19.63 -20.40
N LEU A 138 -19.01 -19.92 -21.60
CA LEU A 138 -19.36 -21.13 -22.32
C LEU A 138 -18.74 -22.36 -21.63
N GLU A 139 -19.41 -23.50 -21.76
CA GLU A 139 -18.86 -24.75 -21.25
C GLU A 139 -17.46 -24.99 -21.87
N GLN A 140 -16.49 -25.38 -21.04
CA GLN A 140 -15.08 -25.62 -21.41
C GLN A 140 -14.26 -24.38 -21.80
N GLN A 141 -14.82 -23.16 -21.79
CA GLN A 141 -14.07 -21.94 -22.15
C GLN A 141 -12.82 -21.74 -21.28
N TYR A 142 -12.93 -21.93 -19.95
CA TYR A 142 -11.79 -21.82 -19.04
C TYR A 142 -10.70 -22.85 -19.34
N GLN A 143 -11.10 -24.09 -19.63
CA GLN A 143 -10.16 -25.16 -19.96
C GLN A 143 -9.43 -24.83 -21.26
N ARG A 144 -10.15 -24.40 -22.29
CA ARG A 144 -9.58 -23.96 -23.58
C ARG A 144 -8.57 -22.83 -23.41
N PHE A 145 -8.91 -21.79 -22.66
CA PHE A 145 -8.00 -20.69 -22.37
C PHE A 145 -6.79 -21.14 -21.56
N SER A 146 -6.98 -21.95 -20.52
CA SER A 146 -5.88 -22.49 -19.73
C SER A 146 -4.90 -23.29 -20.59
N ASP A 147 -5.40 -24.14 -21.49
CA ASP A 147 -4.57 -24.95 -22.37
C ASP A 147 -3.83 -24.09 -23.41
N CYS A 148 -4.52 -23.12 -24.02
CA CYS A 148 -3.91 -22.14 -24.92
C CYS A 148 -2.76 -21.38 -24.24
N ILE A 149 -2.97 -20.91 -23.01
CA ILE A 149 -1.97 -20.18 -22.22
C ILE A 149 -0.79 -21.09 -21.83
N LYS A 150 -1.05 -22.34 -21.42
CA LYS A 150 0.01 -23.31 -21.11
C LYS A 150 0.86 -23.62 -22.34
N GLN A 151 0.22 -23.83 -23.49
CA GLN A 151 0.90 -24.06 -24.76
C GLN A 151 1.76 -22.86 -25.15
N TRP A 152 1.21 -21.65 -25.09
CA TRP A 152 1.96 -20.42 -25.35
C TRP A 152 3.15 -20.25 -24.40
N LYS A 153 2.96 -20.47 -23.09
CA LYS A 153 4.05 -20.43 -22.09
C LYS A 153 5.17 -21.43 -22.41
N SER A 154 4.82 -22.62 -22.90
CA SER A 154 5.80 -23.65 -23.27
C SER A 154 6.65 -23.29 -24.50
N GLY A 155 6.11 -22.46 -25.40
CA GLY A 155 6.80 -21.99 -26.61
C GLY A 155 7.60 -20.69 -26.40
N LEU A 156 7.53 -20.07 -25.22
CA LEU A 156 8.21 -18.80 -24.96
C LEU A 156 9.71 -19.01 -24.75
N ASP A 157 10.52 -18.20 -25.43
CA ASP A 157 11.94 -18.09 -25.08
C ASP A 157 12.11 -17.43 -23.69
N LYS A 158 13.16 -17.83 -22.95
CA LYS A 158 13.47 -17.33 -21.60
C LYS A 158 13.65 -15.81 -21.58
N SER A 159 14.14 -15.23 -22.68
CA SER A 159 14.29 -13.78 -22.82
C SER A 159 12.96 -13.04 -22.77
N HIS A 160 11.93 -13.55 -23.46
CA HIS A 160 10.58 -13.01 -23.44
C HIS A 160 9.89 -13.24 -22.08
N GLU A 161 10.15 -14.38 -21.43
CA GLU A 161 9.59 -14.67 -20.10
C GLU A 161 10.08 -13.64 -19.06
N LEU A 162 11.36 -13.27 -19.12
CA LEU A 162 11.94 -12.27 -18.23
C LEU A 162 11.37 -10.87 -18.45
N TRP A 163 11.14 -10.47 -19.70
CA TRP A 163 10.49 -9.20 -20.03
C TRP A 163 9.08 -9.15 -19.43
N TYR A 164 8.28 -10.19 -19.68
CA TYR A 164 6.93 -10.33 -19.14
C TYR A 164 6.93 -10.27 -17.62
N ARG A 165 7.84 -11.02 -16.96
CA ARG A 165 7.93 -11.00 -15.51
C ARG A 165 8.31 -9.64 -14.97
N LYS A 166 9.26 -8.93 -15.56
CA LYS A 166 9.81 -7.68 -15.02
C LYS A 166 8.79 -6.54 -15.04
N ASP A 167 8.10 -6.35 -16.16
CA ASP A 167 7.13 -5.27 -16.30
C ASP A 167 5.85 -5.57 -15.51
N ILE A 168 5.44 -6.85 -15.47
CA ILE A 168 4.30 -7.27 -14.66
C ILE A 168 4.62 -7.21 -13.16
N THR A 169 5.82 -7.62 -12.71
CA THR A 169 6.21 -7.54 -11.28
C THR A 169 6.49 -6.11 -10.81
N ALA A 170 7.01 -5.22 -11.64
CA ALA A 170 7.13 -3.81 -11.29
C ALA A 170 5.75 -3.20 -10.97
N ALA A 171 4.71 -3.56 -11.74
CA ALA A 171 3.33 -3.18 -11.45
C ALA A 171 2.70 -3.93 -10.25
N ARG A 172 3.27 -5.06 -9.80
CA ARG A 172 2.77 -5.85 -8.64
C ARG A 172 3.14 -5.24 -7.28
N GLN A 173 4.08 -4.29 -7.21
CA GLN A 173 4.61 -3.84 -5.92
C GLN A 173 3.65 -2.99 -5.08
N SER A 174 2.58 -2.44 -5.67
CA SER A 174 1.47 -1.96 -4.86
C SER A 174 0.60 -3.15 -4.51
N LYS A 175 0.87 -3.80 -3.36
CA LYS A 175 -0.15 -4.65 -2.73
C LYS A 175 -1.45 -3.84 -2.74
N PRO A 176 -2.56 -4.34 -3.32
CA PRO A 176 -3.82 -3.64 -3.24
C PRO A 176 -4.03 -3.34 -1.77
N LYS A 177 -4.12 -2.04 -1.43
CA LYS A 177 -4.48 -1.68 -0.07
C LYS A 177 -5.80 -2.38 0.19
N PRO A 178 -5.95 -3.10 1.32
CA PRO A 178 -7.21 -3.74 1.64
C PRO A 178 -8.32 -2.73 1.40
N PHE A 179 -9.23 -3.07 0.48
CA PHE A 179 -10.35 -2.21 0.17
C PHE A 179 -11.27 -2.29 1.38
N VAL A 180 -11.06 -1.39 2.34
CA VAL A 180 -12.03 -1.13 3.38
C VAL A 180 -13.07 -0.25 2.72
N PRO A 181 -14.29 -0.74 2.48
CA PRO A 181 -15.37 0.11 2.00
C PRO A 181 -15.40 1.34 2.88
N THR A 182 -15.16 2.52 2.32
CA THR A 182 -15.15 3.78 3.08
C THR A 182 -16.38 4.54 2.65
N SER A 183 -17.21 4.99 3.59
CA SER A 183 -18.31 5.93 3.29
C SER A 183 -17.78 7.13 2.49
N ILE A 184 -18.60 7.73 1.63
CA ILE A 184 -18.22 8.94 0.86
C ILE A 184 -17.75 10.04 1.82
N GLU A 185 -18.39 10.16 2.97
CA GLU A 185 -18.03 11.11 4.02
C GLU A 185 -16.71 10.71 4.71
N GLY A 186 -16.53 9.43 5.04
CA GLY A 186 -15.27 8.90 5.56
C GLY A 186 -14.10 9.11 4.60
N ALA A 187 -14.31 8.95 3.28
CA ALA A 187 -13.31 9.20 2.25
C ALA A 187 -12.92 10.69 2.20
N LYS A 188 -13.87 11.60 2.42
CA LYS A 188 -13.62 13.04 2.53
C LYS A 188 -12.82 13.36 3.81
N LEU A 189 -13.20 12.80 4.95
CA LEU A 189 -12.48 12.98 6.22
C LEU A 189 -11.05 12.45 6.14
N GLU A 190 -10.84 11.29 5.52
CA GLU A 190 -9.51 10.73 5.32
C GLU A 190 -8.66 11.58 4.37
N LYS A 191 -9.25 12.11 3.30
CA LYS A 191 -8.57 13.08 2.42
C LYS A 191 -8.16 14.34 3.19
N ASP A 192 -9.03 14.88 4.03
CA ASP A 192 -8.75 16.05 4.86
C ASP A 192 -7.64 15.76 5.90
N ARG A 193 -7.64 14.57 6.50
CA ARG A 193 -6.55 14.10 7.40
C ARG A 193 -5.22 14.01 6.66
N GLN A 194 -5.22 13.45 5.45
CA GLN A 194 -4.01 13.35 4.62
C GLN A 194 -3.50 14.72 4.18
N GLU A 195 -4.39 15.66 3.87
CA GLU A 195 -4.00 17.03 3.54
C GLU A 195 -3.42 17.76 4.74
N LYS A 196 -4.05 17.66 5.92
CA LYS A 196 -3.51 18.18 7.19
C LYS A 196 -2.13 17.59 7.49
N ALA A 197 -1.96 16.28 7.37
CA ALA A 197 -0.67 15.62 7.58
C ALA A 197 0.41 16.11 6.59
N LYS A 198 0.06 16.34 5.32
CA LYS A 198 0.97 16.92 4.31
C LYS A 198 1.35 18.36 4.67
N ILE A 199 0.41 19.17 5.14
CA ILE A 199 0.64 20.55 5.58
C ILE A 199 1.55 20.56 6.82
N GLU A 200 1.26 19.75 7.83
CA GLU A 200 2.11 19.61 9.02
C GLU A 200 3.53 19.18 8.67
N LYS A 201 3.68 18.20 7.77
CA LYS A 201 5.00 17.76 7.31
C LYS A 201 5.77 18.91 6.65
N LYS A 202 5.12 19.69 5.78
CA LYS A 202 5.74 20.89 5.18
C LYS A 202 6.17 21.91 6.22
N HIS A 203 5.32 22.20 7.22
CA HIS A 203 5.68 23.11 8.31
C HIS A 203 6.86 22.60 9.13
N ARG A 204 6.94 21.29 9.43
CA ARG A 204 8.09 20.69 10.12
C ARG A 204 9.36 20.82 9.27
N ASP A 205 9.28 20.51 7.98
CA ASP A 205 10.43 20.61 7.06
C ASP A 205 10.93 22.06 6.96
N ASP A 206 10.03 23.04 6.94
CA ASP A 206 10.39 24.46 6.88
C ASP A 206 10.95 24.98 8.21
N ALA A 207 10.43 24.53 9.36
CA ALA A 207 11.00 24.82 10.67
C ALA A 207 12.44 24.29 10.79
N ILE A 208 12.68 23.05 10.33
CA ILE A 208 14.03 22.44 10.30
C ILE A 208 14.97 23.25 9.38
N LYS A 209 14.50 23.76 8.23
CA LYS A 209 15.30 24.63 7.36
C LYS A 209 15.64 25.95 8.04
N GLN A 210 14.67 26.59 8.72
CA GLN A 210 14.89 27.85 9.43
C GLN A 210 15.91 27.68 10.57
N GLU A 211 15.78 26.62 11.37
CA GLU A 211 16.73 26.33 12.45
C GLU A 211 18.15 26.11 11.91
N LYS A 212 18.31 25.34 10.84
CA LYS A 212 19.60 25.15 10.16
C LYS A 212 20.18 26.46 9.64
N ALA A 213 19.36 27.37 9.13
CA ALA A 213 19.79 28.69 8.69
C ALA A 213 20.28 29.56 9.86
N ILE A 214 19.56 29.56 10.99
CA ILE A 214 19.95 30.28 12.22
C ILE A 214 21.27 29.74 12.76
N ILE A 215 21.43 28.42 12.88
CA ILE A 215 22.69 27.79 13.33
C ILE A 215 23.85 28.16 12.40
N LYS A 216 23.62 28.19 11.08
CA LYS A 216 24.64 28.59 10.11
C LYS A 216 25.03 30.06 10.28
N ALA A 217 24.06 30.95 10.49
CA ALA A 217 24.30 32.37 10.73
C ALA A 217 25.08 32.60 12.04
N GLN A 218 24.70 31.93 13.13
CA GLN A 218 25.42 31.99 14.41
C GLN A 218 26.87 31.48 14.29
N LYS A 219 27.09 30.37 13.58
CA LYS A 219 28.45 29.86 13.31
C LYS A 219 29.28 30.85 12.50
N GLN A 220 28.69 31.55 11.54
CA GLN A 220 29.38 32.59 10.77
C GLN A 220 29.73 33.80 11.64
N GLN A 221 28.81 34.25 12.51
CA GLN A 221 29.07 35.34 13.45
C GLN A 221 30.19 35.00 14.44
N MET A 222 30.19 33.81 15.04
CA MET A 222 31.26 33.37 15.95
C MET A 222 32.61 33.35 15.23
N LYS A 223 32.68 32.81 14.00
CA LYS A 223 33.90 32.83 13.19
C LYS A 223 34.40 34.25 12.90
N ALA A 224 33.50 35.18 12.60
CA ALA A 224 33.85 36.58 12.36
C ALA A 224 34.39 37.26 13.64
N GLN A 225 33.75 37.01 14.79
CA GLN A 225 34.23 37.52 16.09
C GLN A 225 35.61 36.96 16.47
N ASP A 226 35.84 35.66 16.28
CA ASP A 226 37.15 35.04 16.53
C ASP A 226 38.24 35.62 15.63
N GLN A 227 37.94 35.87 14.35
CA GLN A 227 38.88 36.52 13.44
C GLN A 227 39.17 37.97 13.87
N ALA A 228 38.17 38.72 14.33
CA ALA A 228 38.35 40.08 14.83
C ALA A 228 39.22 40.10 16.10
N ARG A 229 38.98 39.18 17.05
CA ARG A 229 39.79 39.00 18.26
C ARG A 229 41.24 38.64 17.95
N LYS A 230 41.47 37.71 17.01
CA LYS A 230 42.84 37.36 16.55
C LYS A 230 43.57 38.57 15.95
N LYS A 231 42.89 39.39 15.14
CA LYS A 231 43.46 40.63 14.57
C LYS A 231 43.73 41.71 15.63
N ALA A 232 42.91 41.80 16.68
CA ALA A 232 43.15 42.73 17.78
C ALA A 232 44.39 42.31 18.60
N ASN A 233 44.50 41.01 18.94
CA ASN A 233 45.62 40.49 19.72
C ASN A 233 46.96 40.54 18.96
N SER A 234 46.97 40.33 17.64
CA SER A 234 48.21 40.44 16.86
C SER A 234 48.73 41.89 16.77
N LYS A 235 47.84 42.89 16.79
CA LYS A 235 48.24 44.31 16.85
C LYS A 235 48.82 44.72 18.20
N SER A 236 48.36 44.14 19.32
CA SER A 236 48.91 44.47 20.64
C SER A 236 50.28 43.86 20.91
N LEU A 237 50.61 42.73 20.29
CA LEU A 237 51.92 42.07 20.45
C LEU A 237 53.06 42.77 19.69
N ASN A 238 52.76 43.52 18.63
CA ASN A 238 53.80 44.16 17.81
C ASN A 238 54.25 45.55 18.32
N LYS A 239 53.90 45.95 19.56
CA LYS A 239 54.20 47.29 20.10
C LYS A 239 55.23 47.32 21.25
N ARG A 240 55.83 46.20 21.65
CA ARG A 240 56.85 46.20 22.72
C ARG A 240 57.90 45.11 22.55
N VAL A 241 58.97 45.38 21.80
CA VAL A 241 60.35 44.95 22.11
C VAL A 241 61.33 45.88 21.36
N PRO A 242 62.20 46.67 22.04
CA PRO A 242 63.40 47.25 21.43
C PRO A 242 64.50 46.17 21.29
N PRO A 243 65.40 46.28 20.30
CA PRO A 243 66.32 45.21 19.94
C PRO A 243 67.39 45.03 21.04
N GLY A 244 67.46 43.84 21.61
CA GLY A 244 68.53 43.40 22.50
C GLY A 244 68.89 41.96 22.14
N GLU A 245 70.12 41.79 21.63
CA GLU A 245 70.74 40.51 21.30
C GLU A 245 70.71 39.53 22.47
N GLN A 246 70.33 38.28 22.20
CA GLN A 246 71.00 37.12 22.81
C GLN A 246 70.65 35.84 22.04
N SER A 247 71.71 35.20 21.57
CA SER A 247 71.80 33.84 21.05
C SER A 247 71.41 32.81 22.12
N GLY A 248 70.60 31.82 21.75
CA GLY A 248 70.23 30.72 22.62
C GLY A 248 69.38 29.68 21.90
N GLU A 249 70.04 28.62 21.49
CA GLU A 249 69.57 27.34 20.97
C GLU A 249 68.46 26.71 21.85
N VAL A 250 67.52 25.94 21.24
CA VAL A 250 66.92 24.66 21.74
C VAL A 250 65.45 24.40 21.30
N SER A 251 65.30 23.17 20.80
CA SER A 251 64.17 22.22 20.75
C SER A 251 62.88 22.52 19.96
N GLU A 252 62.85 21.88 18.80
CA GLU A 252 61.71 21.19 18.18
C GLU A 252 60.89 20.37 19.21
N LYS A 253 59.60 20.73 19.38
CA LYS A 253 58.61 19.89 20.08
C LYS A 253 57.29 19.86 19.32
N ASP A 254 56.89 18.62 19.03
CA ASP A 254 55.65 18.18 18.40
C ASP A 254 54.39 18.91 18.86
N GLY A 255 53.81 19.69 17.95
CA GLY A 255 52.50 20.31 18.08
C GLY A 255 51.36 19.31 17.84
N LYS A 256 51.13 18.39 18.79
CA LYS A 256 49.97 17.50 18.77
C LYS A 256 48.70 18.32 19.05
N ARG A 257 48.01 18.71 17.98
CA ARG A 257 46.79 19.52 17.94
C ARG A 257 45.65 18.81 18.70
N ARG A 258 45.55 19.03 20.02
CA ARG A 258 44.40 18.61 20.83
C ARG A 258 43.17 19.35 20.30
N LYS A 259 42.29 18.65 19.56
CA LYS A 259 40.92 19.09 19.34
C LYS A 259 40.32 19.33 20.73
N SER A 260 39.82 20.54 20.98
CA SER A 260 39.26 20.88 22.28
C SER A 260 38.10 19.92 22.59
N GLU A 261 38.03 19.39 23.81
CA GLU A 261 36.96 18.49 24.28
C GLU A 261 35.55 19.06 24.01
N SER A 262 35.43 20.39 23.89
CA SER A 262 34.19 21.07 23.52
C SER A 262 33.65 20.68 22.14
N GLU A 263 34.51 20.43 21.14
CA GLU A 263 34.08 20.01 19.79
C GLU A 263 33.62 18.55 19.79
N VAL A 264 34.26 17.70 20.60
CA VAL A 264 33.89 16.29 20.73
C VAL A 264 32.54 16.16 21.44
N ASN A 265 32.32 16.92 22.53
CA ASN A 265 31.07 16.91 23.27
C ASN A 265 29.89 17.46 22.46
N LEU A 266 30.12 18.46 21.60
CA LEU A 266 29.08 18.97 20.70
C LEU A 266 28.66 17.93 19.64
N ILE A 267 29.61 17.18 19.10
CA ILE A 267 29.32 16.11 18.12
C ILE A 267 28.57 14.95 18.78
N ILE A 268 28.96 14.56 20.00
CA ILE A 268 28.24 13.52 20.76
C ILE A 268 26.81 13.95 21.10
N SER A 269 26.61 15.21 21.50
CA SER A 269 25.26 15.73 21.80
C SER A 269 24.35 15.71 20.58
N ILE A 270 24.85 16.10 19.40
CA ILE A 270 24.08 16.06 18.14
C ILE A 270 23.73 14.62 17.75
N LEU A 271 24.67 13.68 17.90
CA LEU A 271 24.43 12.26 17.59
C LEU A 271 23.42 11.63 18.55
N CYS A 272 23.46 11.96 19.84
CA CYS A 272 22.48 11.49 20.82
C CYS A 272 21.06 11.97 20.49
N CYS A 273 20.87 13.26 20.14
CA CYS A 273 19.55 13.78 19.76
C CYS A 273 18.98 13.08 18.51
N MET A 274 19.82 12.73 17.53
CA MET A 274 19.36 12.03 16.32
C MET A 274 19.00 10.55 16.57
N TYR A 275 19.58 9.92 17.60
CA TYR A 275 19.32 8.51 17.91
C TYR A 275 18.12 8.32 18.85
N THR A 276 17.85 9.26 19.77
CA THR A 276 16.67 9.18 20.66
C THR A 276 15.35 9.25 19.90
N ASP A 277 15.30 9.99 18.79
CA ASP A 277 14.10 10.06 17.94
C ASP A 277 13.82 8.76 17.17
N LYS A 278 14.86 7.97 16.89
CA LYS A 278 14.69 6.66 16.25
C LYS A 278 14.28 5.56 17.23
N ILE A 279 14.72 5.65 18.49
CA ILE A 279 14.41 4.61 19.49
C ILE A 279 12.96 4.74 19.99
N ASN A 280 12.43 5.96 20.11
CA ASN A 280 11.04 6.19 20.51
C ASN A 280 9.99 5.71 19.48
N LEU A 281 10.40 5.43 18.24
CA LEU A 281 9.53 4.87 17.20
C LEU A 281 9.45 3.33 17.20
N TYR A 282 10.34 2.64 17.93
CA TYR A 282 10.40 1.17 17.93
C TYR A 282 10.08 0.51 19.28
N GLN A 283 9.87 1.28 20.35
CA GLN A 283 9.81 0.72 21.71
C GLN A 283 8.42 0.68 22.35
N ILE A 284 7.34 0.99 21.62
CA ILE A 284 5.97 0.92 22.15
C ILE A 284 5.29 -0.45 21.97
N ASP A 285 5.81 -1.36 21.12
CA ASP A 285 5.08 -2.60 20.74
C ASP A 285 5.65 -3.93 21.27
N LEU A 286 6.56 -3.96 22.25
CA LEU A 286 7.25 -5.22 22.64
C LEU A 286 7.14 -5.65 24.11
N LEU A 287 6.16 -5.16 24.87
CA LEU A 287 5.94 -5.63 26.24
C LEU A 287 4.51 -6.11 26.46
N HIS A 288 4.14 -7.27 25.88
CA HIS A 288 3.31 -8.29 26.52
C HIS A 288 3.27 -9.56 25.64
N PRO A 289 3.74 -10.74 26.11
CA PRO A 289 3.44 -11.99 25.44
C PRO A 289 1.96 -12.33 25.67
N PRO A 290 1.16 -12.64 24.62
CA PRO A 290 -0.21 -13.08 24.83
C PRO A 290 -0.21 -14.48 25.43
N LEU A 291 -0.82 -14.60 26.62
CA LEU A 291 -1.25 -15.88 27.16
C LEU A 291 -2.28 -16.47 26.19
N GLY A 292 -1.89 -17.55 25.50
CA GLY A 292 -2.75 -18.22 24.51
C GLY A 292 -4.01 -18.80 25.16
N PRO A 293 -5.18 -18.73 24.49
CA PRO A 293 -6.38 -19.37 24.99
C PRO A 293 -6.29 -20.89 24.76
N HIS A 294 -6.61 -21.66 25.80
CA HIS A 294 -6.91 -23.08 25.68
C HIS A 294 -8.15 -23.26 24.80
N LEU A 295 -7.94 -23.74 23.56
CA LEU A 295 -9.02 -24.20 22.70
C LEU A 295 -9.56 -25.55 23.20
N PRO A 296 -10.89 -25.73 23.35
CA PRO A 296 -11.47 -27.04 23.56
C PRO A 296 -11.31 -27.92 22.31
N PRO A 297 -11.26 -29.25 22.46
CA PRO A 297 -11.10 -30.17 21.34
C PRO A 297 -12.30 -30.09 20.37
N LEU A 298 -11.99 -30.03 19.08
CA LEU A 298 -12.96 -30.10 17.99
C LEU A 298 -13.73 -31.44 18.01
N PRO A 299 -15.05 -31.45 17.76
CA PRO A 299 -15.81 -32.68 17.62
C PRO A 299 -15.45 -33.41 16.31
N ASP A 300 -15.42 -34.74 16.39
CA ASP A 300 -15.09 -35.66 15.30
C ASP A 300 -15.99 -35.46 14.06
N PRO A 301 -15.43 -35.42 12.83
CA PRO A 301 -16.19 -35.33 11.60
C PRO A 301 -16.70 -36.72 11.20
N LYS A 302 -17.80 -37.14 11.80
CA LYS A 302 -18.63 -38.23 11.29
C LYS A 302 -20.05 -37.69 11.16
N PHE A 303 -20.69 -37.95 10.02
CA PHE A 303 -22.03 -37.50 9.60
C PHE A 303 -22.09 -36.17 8.84
N ALA A 304 -21.49 -36.14 7.65
CA ALA A 304 -22.03 -35.35 6.55
C ALA A 304 -22.90 -36.27 5.68
N HIS A 305 -24.23 -36.20 5.85
CA HIS A 305 -25.16 -36.76 4.88
C HIS A 305 -25.22 -35.81 3.67
N PRO A 306 -25.21 -36.34 2.42
CA PRO A 306 -25.38 -35.50 1.24
C PRO A 306 -26.78 -34.87 1.24
N ILE A 307 -26.83 -33.55 1.07
CA ILE A 307 -28.07 -32.81 0.82
C ILE A 307 -28.56 -33.20 -0.57
N GLY A 308 -29.63 -33.99 -0.63
CA GLY A 308 -30.33 -34.32 -1.85
C GLY A 308 -31.05 -33.09 -2.39
N ILE A 309 -30.64 -32.62 -3.57
CA ILE A 309 -31.34 -31.59 -4.35
C ILE A 309 -32.51 -32.26 -5.07
N GLU A 310 -33.57 -32.58 -4.34
CA GLU A 310 -34.82 -33.12 -4.89
C GLU A 310 -36.04 -32.32 -4.39
N SER A 311 -36.03 -30.99 -4.52
CA SER A 311 -37.28 -30.21 -4.33
C SER A 311 -37.27 -28.80 -4.95
N LEU A 312 -36.70 -28.59 -6.13
CA LEU A 312 -36.92 -27.34 -6.85
C LEU A 312 -38.12 -27.48 -7.79
N ASP A 313 -39.17 -26.70 -7.51
CA ASP A 313 -40.43 -26.67 -8.24
C ASP A 313 -40.22 -26.20 -9.70
N PRO A 314 -40.50 -27.04 -10.71
CA PRO A 314 -40.30 -26.70 -12.13
C PRO A 314 -41.12 -25.49 -12.62
N ARG A 315 -42.06 -24.99 -11.82
CA ARG A 315 -42.92 -23.86 -12.20
C ARG A 315 -42.22 -22.50 -12.13
N LEU A 316 -41.05 -22.42 -11.50
CA LEU A 316 -40.28 -21.18 -11.38
C LEU A 316 -39.54 -20.76 -12.66
N PHE A 317 -39.59 -21.56 -13.73
CA PHE A 317 -38.85 -21.31 -14.98
C PHE A 317 -39.73 -21.20 -16.23
N ARG A 318 -40.91 -20.59 -16.11
CA ARG A 318 -41.65 -20.13 -17.31
C ARG A 318 -41.41 -18.63 -17.49
N SER A 319 -40.55 -18.31 -18.45
CA SER A 319 -40.40 -16.97 -19.01
C SER A 319 -41.63 -16.59 -19.84
N GLU A 320 -42.13 -15.38 -19.62
CA GLU A 320 -43.01 -14.66 -20.57
C GLU A 320 -42.26 -14.27 -21.85
#